data_AF-A0A937AYC8-F1
#
_entry.id   AF-A0A937AYC8-F1
#
_cell.length_a   1.000
_cell.length_b   1.000
_cell.length_c   1.000
_cell.angle_alpha   90.00
_cell.angle_beta   90.00
_cell.angle_gamma   90.00
#
_symmetry.space_group_name_H-M   'P 1'
#
loop_
_entity.id
_entity.type
_entity.pdbx_description
1 polymer ?
#
loop_
_entity_poly.entity_id
_entity_poly.type
_entity_poly.pdbx_seq_one_letter_code
_entity_poly.pdbx_strand_id
1 'polypeptide(L)'
;MASSRLEQLFNGYLAQSLTSEEKVQFYSLVNDDNHTEQLRSLIDQVELNSSDLVDLNEESAKEILDAILSLQKQSIVRKIWWRYVAAACIISLMVISAIWLISQNHEVQQDLVQNSVIAPGTNKAILITSEGQEMVLDGKGNMKIGNALIQDGVATYHKGNTVAFNTLKTPRGGQFQVILPDGTHVWINSA
;
A
#
# COMPACT_ATOMS: atom_id res chain seq x y z
N MET A 1 -34.66 -73.42 16.01
CA MET A 1 -34.94 -72.18 15.26
C MET A 1 -33.67 -71.35 15.34
N ALA A 2 -33.11 -70.94 14.21
CA ALA A 2 -31.84 -70.21 14.19
C ALA A 2 -32.10 -68.74 14.55
N SER A 3 -31.52 -68.24 15.64
CA SER A 3 -31.60 -66.83 16.03
C SER A 3 -30.98 -65.95 14.95
N SER A 4 -31.66 -64.86 14.57
CA SER A 4 -31.14 -63.91 13.56
C SER A 4 -29.86 -63.26 14.07
N ARG A 5 -28.91 -62.92 13.17
CA ARG A 5 -27.68 -62.21 13.56
C ARG A 5 -27.99 -60.88 14.29
N LEU A 6 -29.08 -60.23 13.91
CA LEU A 6 -29.57 -59.00 14.55
C LEU A 6 -30.00 -59.24 16.00
N GLU A 7 -30.67 -60.36 16.28
CA GLU A 7 -31.10 -60.74 17.64
C GLU A 7 -29.90 -61.02 18.56
N GLN A 8 -28.85 -61.67 18.05
CA GLN A 8 -27.61 -61.89 18.79
C GLN A 8 -26.91 -60.59 19.15
N LEU A 9 -26.80 -59.67 18.18
CA LEU A 9 -26.20 -58.36 18.39
C LEU A 9 -27.03 -57.50 19.34
N PHE A 10 -28.37 -57.55 19.23
CA PHE A 10 -29.29 -56.83 20.10
C PHE A 10 -29.18 -57.31 21.56
N ASN A 11 -29.18 -58.63 21.80
CA ASN A 11 -29.01 -59.16 23.15
C ASN A 11 -27.61 -58.87 23.72
N GLY A 12 -26.57 -58.90 22.89
CA GLY A 12 -25.22 -58.49 23.29
C GLY A 12 -25.14 -57.00 23.63
N TYR A 13 -25.94 -56.15 22.96
CA TYR A 13 -26.04 -54.72 23.25
C TYR A 13 -26.64 -54.47 24.63
N LEU A 14 -27.76 -55.14 24.93
CA LEU A 14 -28.41 -55.05 26.24
C LEU A 14 -27.51 -55.56 27.37
N ALA A 15 -26.76 -56.63 27.12
CA ALA A 15 -25.81 -57.19 28.09
C ALA A 15 -24.47 -56.41 28.18
N GLN A 16 -24.29 -55.33 27.41
CA GLN A 16 -23.05 -54.56 27.30
C GLN A 16 -21.81 -55.41 26.94
N SER A 17 -21.99 -56.56 26.29
CA SER A 17 -20.93 -57.52 25.99
C SER A 17 -20.41 -57.44 24.55
N LEU A 18 -20.95 -56.54 23.74
CA LEU A 18 -20.49 -56.34 22.35
C LEU A 18 -19.08 -55.79 22.26
N THR A 19 -18.30 -56.39 21.37
CA THR A 19 -17.02 -55.83 20.93
C THR A 19 -17.21 -54.57 20.07
N SER A 20 -16.15 -53.78 19.89
CA SER A 20 -16.19 -52.56 19.08
C SER A 20 -16.59 -52.82 17.62
N GLU A 21 -16.17 -53.96 17.06
CA GLU A 21 -16.51 -54.37 15.69
C GLU A 21 -17.98 -54.75 15.57
N GLU A 22 -18.51 -55.49 16.56
CA GLU A 22 -19.91 -55.89 16.60
C GLU A 22 -20.86 -54.71 16.85
N LYS A 23 -20.42 -53.68 17.59
CA LYS A 23 -21.19 -52.42 17.74
C LYS A 23 -21.35 -51.69 16.42
N VAL A 24 -20.28 -51.62 15.61
CA VAL A 24 -20.34 -51.01 14.28
C VAL A 24 -21.31 -51.79 13.37
N GLN A 25 -21.23 -53.12 13.42
CA GLN A 25 -22.14 -54.00 12.68
C GLN A 25 -23.60 -53.84 13.14
N PHE A 26 -23.82 -53.68 14.44
CA PHE A 26 -25.14 -53.43 14.99
C PHE A 26 -25.70 -52.07 14.51
N TYR A 27 -24.92 -51.00 14.59
CA TYR A 27 -25.38 -49.68 14.12
C TYR A 27 -25.64 -49.62 12.62
N SER A 28 -24.88 -50.35 11.80
CA SER A 28 -25.17 -50.43 10.36
C SER A 28 -26.47 -51.17 10.05
N LEU A 29 -26.77 -52.24 10.80
CA LEU A 29 -28.01 -53.02 10.67
C LEU A 29 -29.24 -52.27 11.20
N VAL A 30 -29.09 -51.45 12.26
CA VAL A 30 -30.18 -50.62 12.81
C VAL A 30 -30.55 -49.47 11.86
N ASN A 31 -29.59 -48.98 11.07
CA ASN A 31 -29.79 -47.88 10.14
C ASN A 31 -30.27 -48.33 8.74
N ASP A 32 -30.55 -49.63 8.55
CA ASP A 32 -31.06 -50.23 7.31
C ASP A 32 -32.57 -50.51 7.44
N ASP A 33 -33.37 -49.86 6.60
CA ASP A 33 -34.85 -49.92 6.61
C ASP A 33 -35.42 -51.34 6.41
N ASN A 34 -34.64 -52.28 5.85
CA ASN A 34 -35.10 -53.66 5.64
C ASN A 34 -35.29 -54.44 6.95
N HIS A 35 -34.66 -54.00 8.04
CA HIS A 35 -34.64 -54.71 9.32
C HIS A 35 -35.49 -54.04 10.40
N THR A 36 -36.20 -52.95 10.07
CA THR A 36 -36.99 -52.15 11.01
C THR A 36 -38.11 -52.96 11.69
N GLU A 37 -38.82 -53.82 10.95
CA GLU A 37 -39.89 -54.66 11.53
C GLU A 37 -39.34 -55.72 12.50
N GLN A 38 -38.18 -56.31 12.19
CA GLN A 38 -37.53 -57.28 13.07
C GLN A 38 -37.02 -56.60 14.34
N LEU A 39 -36.39 -55.43 14.20
CA LEU A 39 -35.91 -54.63 15.33
C LEU A 39 -37.08 -54.19 16.23
N ARG A 40 -38.19 -53.74 15.63
CA ARG A 40 -39.41 -53.37 16.36
C ARG A 40 -39.96 -54.54 17.17
N SER A 41 -40.03 -55.73 16.57
CA SER A 41 -40.50 -56.93 17.29
C SER A 41 -39.60 -57.33 18.47
N LEU A 42 -38.29 -57.09 18.38
CA LEU A 42 -37.34 -57.37 19.46
C LEU A 42 -37.41 -56.32 20.58
N ILE A 43 -37.63 -55.05 20.23
CA ILE A 43 -37.89 -53.98 21.19
C ILE A 43 -39.17 -54.27 21.95
N ASP A 44 -40.27 -54.59 21.25
CA ASP A 44 -41.57 -54.92 21.87
C ASP A 44 -41.45 -56.15 22.81
N GLN A 45 -40.66 -57.16 22.44
CA GLN A 45 -40.41 -58.34 23.29
C GLN A 45 -39.62 -58.01 24.56
N VAL A 46 -38.69 -57.07 24.49
CA VAL A 46 -37.95 -56.62 25.67
C VAL A 46 -38.82 -55.71 26.52
N GLU A 47 -39.61 -54.83 25.89
CA GLU A 47 -40.58 -53.93 26.53
C GLU A 47 -41.59 -54.72 27.39
N LEU A 48 -42.09 -55.84 26.87
CA LEU A 48 -43.02 -56.74 27.58
C LEU A 48 -42.37 -57.56 28.72
N ASN A 49 -41.05 -57.75 28.70
CA ASN A 49 -40.31 -58.54 29.71
C ASN A 49 -39.59 -57.67 30.75
N SER A 50 -39.34 -56.39 30.47
CA SER A 50 -38.75 -55.45 31.41
C SER A 50 -39.83 -54.88 32.32
N SER A 51 -39.93 -55.43 33.53
CA SER A 51 -40.75 -54.85 34.61
C SER A 51 -40.22 -53.50 35.13
N ASP A 52 -39.03 -53.08 34.68
CA ASP A 52 -38.32 -51.86 35.08
C ASP A 52 -38.07 -50.92 33.89
N LEU A 53 -39.07 -50.71 33.03
CA LEU A 53 -39.04 -49.52 32.20
C LEU A 53 -39.28 -48.34 33.11
N VAL A 54 -38.24 -47.52 33.29
CA VAL A 54 -38.42 -46.15 33.76
C VAL A 54 -39.43 -45.55 32.80
N ASP A 55 -40.65 -45.31 33.29
CA ASP A 55 -41.70 -44.59 32.58
C ASP A 55 -41.17 -43.16 32.41
N LEU A 56 -40.42 -42.97 31.33
CA LEU A 56 -39.86 -41.67 30.97
C LEU A 56 -41.06 -40.85 30.53
N ASN A 57 -41.65 -40.12 31.47
CA ASN A 57 -42.64 -39.12 31.12
C ASN A 57 -42.03 -38.17 30.07
N GLU A 58 -42.87 -37.64 29.17
CA GLU A 58 -42.39 -36.75 28.10
C GLU A 58 -41.57 -35.57 28.63
N GLU A 59 -41.80 -35.18 29.88
CA GLU A 59 -41.09 -34.14 30.59
C GLU A 59 -39.63 -34.50 30.89
N SER A 60 -39.36 -35.68 31.46
CA SER A 60 -38.01 -36.18 31.76
C SER A 60 -37.23 -36.45 30.47
N ALA A 61 -37.91 -36.96 29.43
CA ALA A 61 -37.31 -37.15 28.12
C ALA A 61 -36.87 -35.79 27.50
N LYS A 62 -37.71 -34.76 27.62
CA LYS A 62 -37.37 -33.39 27.20
C LYS A 62 -36.24 -32.80 28.01
N GLU A 63 -36.24 -32.98 29.33
CA GLU A 63 -35.16 -32.49 30.19
C GLU A 63 -33.80 -33.12 29.87
N ILE A 64 -33.77 -34.43 29.62
CA ILE A 64 -32.54 -35.14 29.22
C ILE A 64 -32.09 -34.67 27.83
N LEU A 65 -33.01 -34.50 26.88
CA LEU A 65 -32.71 -34.02 25.54
C LEU A 65 -32.17 -32.58 25.57
N ASP A 66 -32.78 -31.70 26.34
CA ASP A 66 -32.33 -30.32 26.50
C ASP A 66 -30.97 -30.25 27.20
N ALA A 67 -30.73 -31.10 28.21
CA ALA A 67 -29.43 -31.22 28.84
C ALA A 67 -28.34 -31.63 27.83
N ILE A 68 -28.60 -32.61 26.96
CA ILE A 68 -27.65 -33.06 25.92
C ILE A 68 -27.41 -31.96 24.87
N LEU A 69 -28.48 -31.30 24.39
CA LEU A 69 -28.38 -30.24 23.39
C LEU A 69 -27.65 -28.99 23.93
N SER A 70 -27.81 -28.70 25.22
CA SER A 70 -27.13 -27.58 25.88
C SER A 70 -25.60 -27.77 25.97
N LEU A 71 -25.14 -29.02 26.13
CA LEU A 71 -23.71 -29.37 26.16
C LEU A 71 -23.05 -29.22 24.78
N GLN A 72 -23.81 -29.39 23.70
CA GLN A 72 -23.30 -29.26 22.33
C GLN A 72 -23.19 -27.79 21.85
N LYS A 73 -23.78 -26.84 22.58
CA LYS A 73 -23.86 -25.41 22.18
C LYS A 73 -22.64 -24.57 22.61
N GLN A 74 -21.48 -25.17 22.81
CA GLN A 74 -20.26 -24.42 23.10
C GLN A 74 -19.28 -24.39 21.93
N SER A 75 -19.06 -23.17 21.40
CA SER A 75 -17.80 -22.63 20.81
C SER A 75 -17.92 -21.91 19.47
N ILE A 76 -19.10 -21.82 18.85
CA ILE A 76 -19.23 -21.12 17.55
C ILE A 76 -19.19 -19.58 17.74
N VAL A 77 -19.82 -19.07 18.81
CA VAL A 77 -19.88 -17.63 19.14
C VAL A 77 -18.50 -17.01 19.38
N ARG A 78 -17.59 -17.70 20.08
CA ARG A 78 -16.24 -17.20 20.33
C ARG A 78 -15.45 -17.08 19.02
N LYS A 79 -15.60 -18.04 18.10
CA LYS A 79 -14.93 -18.04 16.79
C LYS A 79 -15.46 -16.94 15.86
N ILE A 80 -16.75 -16.61 15.96
CA ILE A 80 -17.36 -15.55 15.15
C ILE A 80 -16.95 -14.15 15.64
N TRP A 81 -16.83 -13.94 16.96
CA TRP A 81 -16.33 -12.69 17.53
C TRP A 81 -14.90 -12.36 17.08
N TRP A 82 -14.01 -13.36 17.03
CA TRP A 82 -12.66 -13.16 16.50
C TRP A 82 -12.64 -12.75 15.03
N ARG A 83 -13.63 -13.15 14.22
CA ARG A 83 -13.76 -12.71 12.81
C ARG A 83 -14.14 -11.23 12.73
N TYR A 84 -15.03 -10.76 13.60
CA TYR A 84 -15.38 -9.34 13.68
C TYR A 84 -14.22 -8.49 14.19
N VAL A 85 -13.49 -8.96 15.20
CA VAL A 85 -12.27 -8.29 15.71
C VAL A 85 -11.21 -8.20 14.61
N ALA A 86 -10.95 -9.30 13.89
CA ALA A 86 -10.00 -9.30 12.79
C ALA A 86 -10.40 -8.33 11.66
N ALA A 87 -11.68 -8.30 11.28
CA ALA A 87 -12.19 -7.36 10.28
C ALA A 87 -12.03 -5.90 10.73
N ALA A 88 -12.34 -5.60 12.00
CA ALA A 88 -12.17 -4.26 12.55
C ALA A 88 -10.70 -3.82 12.56
N CYS A 89 -9.76 -4.72 12.89
CA CYS A 89 -8.33 -4.41 12.83
C CYS A 89 -7.86 -4.08 11.40
N ILE A 90 -8.31 -4.83 10.40
CA ILE A 90 -7.96 -4.57 8.99
C ILE A 90 -8.48 -3.19 8.55
N ILE A 91 -9.73 -2.88 8.87
CA ILE A 91 -10.35 -1.59 8.53
C ILE A 91 -9.60 -0.44 9.20
N SER A 92 -9.29 -0.56 10.50
CA SER A 92 -8.51 0.45 11.23
C SER A 92 -7.12 0.67 10.63
N LEU A 93 -6.40 -0.40 10.25
CA LEU A 93 -5.10 -0.28 9.60
C LEU A 93 -5.20 0.40 8.23
N MET A 94 -6.23 0.10 7.44
CA MET A 94 -6.48 0.80 6.17
C MET A 94 -6.74 2.29 6.37
N VAL A 95 -7.56 2.66 7.35
CA VAL A 95 -7.88 4.07 7.66
C VAL A 95 -6.63 4.81 8.14
N ILE A 96 -5.86 4.22 9.06
CA ILE A 96 -4.61 4.81 9.55
C ILE A 96 -3.60 4.98 8.40
N SER A 97 -3.46 3.97 7.54
CA SER A 97 -2.58 4.01 6.38
C SER A 97 -3.00 5.10 5.38
N ALA A 98 -4.30 5.22 5.09
CA ALA A 98 -4.83 6.26 4.21
C ALA A 98 -4.59 7.66 4.78
N ILE A 99 -4.84 7.88 6.07
CA ILE A 99 -4.55 9.15 6.75
C ILE A 99 -3.05 9.46 6.70
N TRP A 100 -2.19 8.46 6.92
CA TRP A 100 -0.74 8.64 6.90
C TRP A 100 -0.21 8.98 5.50
N LEU A 101 -0.76 8.38 4.44
CA LEU A 101 -0.42 8.71 3.06
C LEU A 101 -0.91 10.11 2.66
N ILE A 102 -2.12 10.50 3.07
CA ILE A 102 -2.64 11.85 2.81
C ILE A 102 -1.84 12.90 3.61
N SER A 103 -1.45 12.58 4.84
CA SER A 103 -0.67 13.49 5.69
C SER A 103 0.76 13.66 5.21
N GLN A 104 1.35 12.68 4.52
CA GLN A 104 2.66 12.82 3.87
C GLN A 104 2.66 13.76 2.67
N ASN A 105 1.49 14.13 2.14
CA ASN A 105 1.38 15.15 1.11
C ASN A 105 1.49 16.59 1.64
N HIS A 106 1.93 16.80 2.89
CA HIS A 106 2.21 18.13 3.40
C HIS A 106 3.58 18.62 2.95
N GLU A 107 3.51 19.72 2.22
CA GLU A 107 4.59 20.63 1.83
C GLU A 107 5.69 19.97 0.99
N VAL A 108 5.36 19.73 -0.28
CA VAL A 108 6.28 20.23 -1.30
C VAL A 108 6.40 21.72 -1.00
N GLN A 109 7.48 22.12 -0.32
CA GLN A 109 7.95 23.48 -0.44
C GLN A 109 8.10 23.68 -1.94
N GLN A 110 7.09 24.32 -2.54
CA GLN A 110 7.37 25.17 -3.66
C GLN A 110 8.36 26.16 -3.05
N ASP A 111 9.66 25.86 -3.20
CA ASP A 111 10.60 26.91 -3.47
C ASP A 111 9.85 27.75 -4.47
N LEU A 112 9.40 28.92 -4.00
CA LEU A 112 8.96 29.97 -4.88
C LEU A 112 10.14 30.07 -5.81
N VAL A 113 10.02 29.47 -7.00
CA VAL A 113 10.87 29.79 -8.12
C VAL A 113 10.60 31.27 -8.21
N GLN A 114 11.50 32.03 -7.59
CA GLN A 114 11.48 33.46 -7.65
C GLN A 114 11.44 33.65 -9.14
N ASN A 115 10.28 34.08 -9.62
CA ASN A 115 10.06 34.38 -11.01
C ASN A 115 10.92 35.61 -11.21
N SER A 116 12.23 35.39 -11.27
CA SER A 116 13.21 36.27 -11.79
C SER A 116 12.80 36.29 -13.24
N VAL A 117 11.87 37.21 -13.50
CA VAL A 117 11.62 37.73 -14.83
C VAL A 117 13.00 37.87 -15.40
N ILE A 118 13.34 37.02 -16.36
CA ILE A 118 14.62 37.06 -17.03
C ILE A 118 14.63 38.43 -17.68
N ALA A 119 15.26 39.39 -17.00
CA ALA A 119 15.33 40.74 -17.50
C ALA A 119 16.08 40.64 -18.84
N PRO A 120 15.62 41.34 -19.89
CA PRO A 120 16.33 41.34 -21.15
C PRO A 120 17.80 41.70 -20.89
N GLY A 121 18.70 40.99 -21.57
CA GLY A 121 20.14 41.17 -21.38
C GLY A 121 20.51 42.64 -21.47
N THR A 122 21.15 43.18 -20.43
CA THR A 122 21.54 44.60 -20.41
C THR A 122 22.85 44.79 -21.16
N ASN A 123 23.00 45.90 -21.88
CA ASN A 123 24.26 46.26 -22.55
C ASN A 123 25.30 46.69 -21.51
N LYS A 124 25.88 45.72 -20.80
CA LYS A 124 26.83 45.92 -19.71
C LYS A 124 28.05 45.04 -19.91
N ALA A 125 29.23 45.65 -19.89
CA ALA A 125 30.51 44.96 -19.80
C ALA A 125 31.49 45.77 -18.94
N ILE A 126 32.51 45.10 -18.41
CA ILE A 126 33.62 45.74 -17.72
C ILE A 126 34.85 45.53 -18.61
N LEU A 127 35.47 46.63 -19.04
CA LEU A 127 36.74 46.58 -19.75
C LEU A 127 37.88 46.80 -18.78
N ILE A 128 38.81 45.85 -18.76
CA ILE A 128 40.06 45.93 -18.04
C ILE A 128 41.15 46.22 -19.08
N THR A 129 41.75 47.39 -18.98
CA THR A 129 42.83 47.81 -19.89
C THR A 129 44.11 47.02 -19.65
N SER A 130 45.06 47.09 -20.59
CA SER A 130 46.40 46.49 -20.42
C SER A 130 47.16 47.00 -19.19
N GLU A 131 46.78 48.16 -18.65
CA GLU A 131 47.35 48.76 -17.44
C GLU A 131 46.61 48.36 -16.15
N GLY A 132 45.58 47.50 -16.26
CA GLY A 132 44.80 47.01 -15.12
C GLY A 132 43.67 47.93 -14.66
N GLN A 133 43.41 49.04 -15.36
CA GLN A 133 42.27 49.91 -15.04
C GLN A 133 40.96 49.26 -15.48
N GLU A 134 40.01 49.16 -14.54
CA GLU A 134 38.65 48.67 -14.81
C GLU A 134 37.70 49.83 -15.13
N MET A 135 36.94 49.68 -16.23
CA MET A 135 35.94 50.65 -16.65
C MET A 135 34.62 49.96 -16.95
N VAL A 136 33.53 50.49 -16.39
CA VAL A 136 32.18 49.98 -16.64
C VAL A 136 31.66 50.58 -17.94
N LEU A 137 31.30 49.72 -18.87
CA LEU A 137 30.67 50.04 -20.14
C LEU A 137 29.18 49.73 -20.01
N ASP A 138 28.36 50.75 -19.78
CA ASP A 138 26.90 50.62 -19.59
C ASP A 138 26.08 51.12 -20.80
N GLY A 139 26.75 51.30 -21.94
CA GLY A 139 26.16 51.80 -23.17
C GLY A 139 25.89 53.31 -23.20
N LYS A 140 26.32 54.06 -22.18
CA LYS A 140 26.13 55.51 -22.11
C LYS A 140 27.45 56.25 -22.32
N GLY A 141 27.43 57.19 -23.26
CA GLY A 141 28.55 58.09 -23.52
C GLY A 141 29.59 57.56 -24.51
N ASN A 142 30.46 58.48 -24.94
CA ASN A 142 31.53 58.21 -25.88
C ASN A 142 32.86 58.21 -25.13
N MET A 143 33.63 57.13 -25.24
CA MET A 143 34.92 57.00 -24.57
C MET A 143 35.98 56.48 -25.55
N LYS A 144 37.20 57.01 -25.47
CA LYS A 144 38.33 56.54 -26.27
C LYS A 144 39.40 55.94 -25.36
N ILE A 145 39.74 54.66 -25.58
CA ILE A 145 40.71 53.92 -24.77
C ILE A 145 41.74 53.31 -25.73
N GLY A 146 42.92 53.92 -25.77
CA GLY A 146 43.96 53.57 -26.75
C GLY A 146 43.43 53.68 -28.19
N ASN A 147 43.34 52.54 -28.88
CA ASN A 147 42.84 52.44 -30.26
C ASN A 147 41.35 52.06 -30.34
N ALA A 148 40.66 51.90 -29.20
CA ALA A 148 39.23 51.59 -29.15
C ALA A 148 38.40 52.86 -28.96
N LEU A 149 37.36 53.01 -29.78
CA LEU A 149 36.29 53.99 -29.62
C LEU A 149 35.04 53.27 -29.13
N ILE A 150 34.54 53.65 -27.96
CA ILE A 150 33.31 53.12 -27.38
C ILE A 150 32.22 54.15 -27.59
N GLN A 151 31.17 53.75 -28.30
CA GLN A 151 30.02 54.60 -28.59
C GLN A 151 28.76 53.73 -28.60
N ASP A 152 27.69 54.22 -27.95
CA ASP A 152 26.35 53.61 -27.97
C ASP A 152 26.34 52.10 -27.62
N GLY A 153 27.24 51.66 -26.74
CA GLY A 153 27.35 50.26 -26.31
C GLY A 153 28.14 49.34 -27.25
N VAL A 154 28.87 49.91 -28.21
CA VAL A 154 29.75 49.18 -29.14
C VAL A 154 31.19 49.66 -28.99
N ALA A 155 32.15 48.74 -28.88
CA ALA A 155 33.57 49.06 -28.89
C ALA A 155 34.17 48.81 -30.28
N THR A 156 34.59 49.86 -30.97
CA THR A 156 35.24 49.80 -32.29
C THR A 156 36.74 49.94 -32.14
N TYR A 157 37.48 48.90 -32.49
CA TYR A 157 38.94 48.89 -32.48
C TYR A 157 39.50 49.33 -33.84
N HIS A 158 40.40 50.30 -33.82
CA HIS A 158 41.17 50.70 -35.00
C HIS A 158 42.57 50.08 -34.98
N LYS A 159 43.17 49.92 -36.16
CA LYS A 159 44.52 49.38 -36.30
C LYS A 159 45.53 50.31 -35.64
N GLY A 160 46.19 49.84 -34.59
CA GLY A 160 47.27 50.53 -33.90
C GLY A 160 48.65 50.01 -34.28
N ASN A 161 49.69 50.78 -33.93
CA ASN A 161 51.09 50.38 -34.11
C ASN A 161 51.65 49.55 -32.94
N THR A 162 50.91 49.45 -31.84
CA THR A 162 51.31 48.72 -30.62
C THR A 162 50.29 47.64 -30.30
N VAL A 163 50.79 46.46 -29.90
CA VAL A 163 49.96 45.34 -29.43
C VAL A 163 49.63 45.58 -27.96
N ALA A 164 48.34 45.70 -27.64
CA ALA A 164 47.84 45.82 -26.28
C ALA A 164 46.74 44.78 -26.06
N PHE A 165 46.76 44.14 -24.87
CA PHE A 165 45.75 43.16 -24.48
C PHE A 165 44.78 43.80 -23.49
N ASN A 166 43.50 43.81 -23.85
CA ASN A 166 42.42 44.24 -22.97
C ASN A 166 41.57 43.01 -22.61
N THR A 167 41.06 42.96 -21.39
CA THR A 167 40.13 41.90 -20.95
C THR A 167 38.72 42.47 -20.89
N LEU A 168 37.76 41.81 -21.54
CA LEU A 168 36.35 42.16 -21.44
C LEU A 168 35.61 41.16 -20.56
N LYS A 169 34.94 41.64 -19.52
CA LYS A 169 34.16 40.83 -18.57
C LYS A 169 32.69 41.21 -18.64
N THR A 170 31.83 40.26 -19.02
CA THR A 170 30.38 40.47 -19.11
C THR A 170 29.69 39.87 -17.88
N PRO A 171 28.94 40.63 -17.06
CA PRO A 171 28.20 40.10 -15.93
C PRO A 171 27.02 39.23 -16.40
N ARG A 172 26.47 38.40 -15.50
CA ARG A 172 25.28 37.58 -15.78
C ARG A 172 24.12 38.43 -16.29
N GLY A 173 23.48 37.98 -17.37
CA GLY A 173 22.42 38.72 -18.05
C GLY A 173 22.94 39.97 -18.79
N GLY A 174 24.23 40.00 -19.14
CA GLY A 174 24.87 41.07 -19.92
C GLY A 174 25.14 40.66 -21.36
N GLN A 175 25.14 41.65 -22.26
CA GLN A 175 25.64 41.50 -23.63
C GLN A 175 26.51 42.70 -24.04
N PHE A 176 27.46 42.49 -24.94
CA PHE A 176 28.32 43.56 -25.47
C PHE A 176 28.82 43.26 -26.88
N GLN A 177 29.00 44.30 -27.68
CA GLN A 177 29.48 44.19 -29.07
C GLN A 177 30.86 44.83 -29.25
N VAL A 178 31.73 44.12 -29.95
CA VAL A 178 33.06 44.59 -30.36
C VAL A 178 33.16 44.55 -31.88
N ILE A 179 33.62 45.64 -32.49
CA ILE A 179 33.99 45.71 -33.91
C ILE A 179 35.52 45.72 -33.98
N LEU A 180 36.08 44.74 -34.67
CA LEU A 180 37.52 44.59 -34.84
C LEU A 180 38.04 45.46 -36.00
N PRO A 181 39.37 45.71 -36.10
CA PRO A 181 39.95 46.57 -37.13
C PRO A 181 39.74 46.09 -38.58
N ASP A 182 39.41 44.81 -38.75
CA ASP A 182 39.08 44.17 -40.04
C ASP A 182 37.59 44.29 -40.40
N GLY A 183 36.78 44.91 -39.54
CA GLY A 183 35.33 45.03 -39.68
C GLY A 183 34.54 43.84 -39.14
N THR A 184 35.20 42.86 -38.53
CA THR A 184 34.50 41.72 -37.92
C THR A 184 33.69 42.17 -36.71
N HIS A 185 32.42 41.75 -36.65
CA HIS A 185 31.52 42.01 -35.53
C HIS A 185 31.49 40.82 -34.59
N VAL A 186 31.86 41.04 -33.32
CA VAL A 186 31.87 40.01 -32.27
C VAL A 186 30.84 40.38 -31.22
N TRP A 187 29.89 39.48 -30.96
CA TRP A 187 28.93 39.60 -29.87
C TRP A 187 29.32 38.67 -28.72
N ILE A 188 29.28 39.22 -27.51
CA ILE A 188 29.64 38.50 -26.28
C ILE A 188 28.44 38.59 -25.35
N ASN A 189 27.86 37.44 -25.02
CA ASN A 189 26.73 37.30 -24.10
C ASN A 189 27.15 36.46 -22.89
N SER A 190 26.61 36.78 -21.70
CA SER A 190 26.77 35.95 -20.50
C SER A 190 25.41 35.66 -19.89
N ALA A 191 25.12 34.37 -19.70
CA ALA A 191 23.96 33.87 -18.96
C ALA A 191 24.27 33.77 -17.46
#